data_AF-A0A5B2VJ32-F1
#
_entry.id   AF-A0A5B2VJ32-F1
#
_cell.length_a   1.000
_cell.length_b   1.000
_cell.length_c   1.000
_cell.angle_alpha   90.00
_cell.angle_beta   90.00
_cell.angle_gamma   90.00
#
_symmetry.space_group_name_H-M   'P 1'
#
loop_
_entity.id
_entity.type
_entity.pdbx_description
1 polymer ?
#
loop_
_entity_poly.entity_id
_entity_poly.type
_entity_poly.pdbx_seq_one_letter_code
_entity_poly.pdbx_strand_id
1 'polypeptide(L)'
;MATINLLKTFPSIALIILSVLIANPVFAQNTGDSTDRQFHDDLLDHFIGKWDVDAMVHGQKFTLDLEAAWVMDHQYLHIRFKSHEVIPWLKIPFEGEYFFGYNRLSKRYAVHEFNVHGEARVETFFYADRIDNEFKLTKKIIGTDSLIVQRFTWEPASNSWRNESRLLVDGKEGTVYINMKLVAIKPPSE
;
A
#
# COMPACT_ATOMS: atom_id res chain seq x y z
N MET A 1 53.60 40.38 -55.62
CA MET A 1 53.62 41.77 -55.13
C MET A 1 52.17 42.16 -54.83
N ALA A 2 51.89 42.45 -53.55
CA ALA A 2 50.77 43.19 -52.90
C ALA A 2 49.52 43.63 -53.73
N THR A 3 48.26 43.72 -53.26
CA THR A 3 47.53 43.45 -51.99
C THR A 3 46.02 43.76 -52.21
N ILE A 4 45.14 42.93 -51.62
CA ILE A 4 43.93 43.20 -50.80
C ILE A 4 42.89 44.25 -51.26
N ASN A 5 41.61 43.83 -51.40
CA ASN A 5 40.50 44.29 -50.54
C ASN A 5 39.17 43.54 -50.82
N LEU A 6 38.84 42.54 -50.00
CA LEU A 6 37.51 41.95 -49.96
C LEU A 6 37.21 41.49 -48.53
N LEU A 7 36.56 42.32 -47.74
CA LEU A 7 35.47 41.93 -46.83
C LEU A 7 34.99 43.17 -46.06
N LYS A 8 33.89 43.76 -46.55
CA LYS A 8 33.02 44.58 -45.73
C LYS A 8 32.08 43.64 -44.97
N THR A 9 32.31 43.53 -43.68
CA THR A 9 31.29 43.46 -42.61
C THR A 9 29.92 42.89 -43.01
N PHE A 10 29.75 41.58 -42.85
CA PHE A 10 28.43 40.96 -42.67
C PHE A 10 28.43 40.14 -41.38
N PRO A 11 28.05 40.70 -40.21
CA PRO A 11 27.72 39.90 -39.05
C PRO A 11 26.28 40.21 -38.64
N SER A 12 25.27 39.62 -39.28
CA SER A 12 23.89 39.72 -38.77
C SER A 12 22.92 38.60 -39.19
N ILE A 13 23.30 37.69 -40.09
CA ILE A 13 22.38 36.62 -40.54
C ILE A 13 22.68 35.26 -39.86
N ALA A 14 23.81 35.13 -39.16
CA ALA A 14 24.21 33.89 -38.50
C ALA A 14 23.59 33.66 -37.09
N LEU A 15 22.87 34.63 -36.51
CA LEU A 15 22.44 34.57 -35.10
C LEU A 15 20.97 34.23 -34.85
N ILE A 16 20.13 34.07 -35.90
CA ILE A 16 18.70 33.78 -35.72
C ILE A 16 18.33 32.34 -36.11
N ILE A 17 19.22 31.61 -36.80
CA ILE A 17 18.99 30.19 -37.18
C ILE A 17 19.44 29.22 -36.06
N LEU A 18 20.14 29.69 -35.03
CA LEU A 18 20.64 28.84 -33.92
C LEU A 18 19.64 28.68 -32.75
N SER A 19 18.48 29.34 -32.78
CA SER A 19 17.56 29.39 -31.63
C SER A 19 16.32 28.49 -31.73
N VAL A 20 16.11 27.77 -32.84
CA VAL A 20 14.89 26.97 -33.08
C VAL A 20 15.14 25.46 -33.14
N LEU A 21 16.31 24.99 -32.68
CA LEU A 21 16.66 23.56 -32.63
C LEU A 21 16.63 22.94 -31.22
N ILE A 22 16.03 23.61 -30.23
CA ILE A 22 15.84 23.05 -28.88
C ILE A 22 14.36 23.15 -28.48
N ALA A 23 13.48 22.56 -29.30
CA ALA A 23 12.14 22.20 -28.86
C ALA A 23 12.07 20.66 -28.79
N ASN A 24 12.33 20.19 -27.56
CA ASN A 24 12.38 18.82 -27.08
C ASN A 24 11.43 17.81 -27.75
N PRO A 25 11.96 16.61 -28.05
CA PRO A 25 11.33 15.41 -27.54
C PRO A 25 12.31 14.59 -26.70
N VAL A 26 12.97 15.21 -25.70
CA VAL A 26 13.67 14.46 -24.63
C VAL A 26 12.66 13.98 -23.58
N PHE A 27 11.60 13.31 -24.03
CA PHE A 27 10.72 12.52 -23.16
C PHE A 27 10.44 11.12 -23.72
N ALA A 28 11.13 10.71 -24.79
CA ALA A 28 10.92 9.43 -25.45
C ALA A 28 12.18 8.55 -25.40
N GLN A 29 12.78 8.33 -24.22
CA GLN A 29 13.81 7.29 -24.04
C GLN A 29 14.14 6.94 -22.57
N ASN A 30 13.15 6.88 -21.68
CA ASN A 30 13.29 6.07 -20.46
C ASN A 30 12.59 4.72 -20.69
N THR A 31 13.22 3.87 -21.50
CA THR A 31 13.04 2.41 -21.39
C THR A 31 13.85 1.89 -20.21
N GLY A 32 13.71 2.54 -19.05
CA GLY A 32 14.03 1.89 -17.79
C GLY A 32 13.09 0.70 -17.70
N ASP A 33 13.67 -0.47 -17.45
CA ASP A 33 12.93 -1.71 -17.23
C ASP A 33 11.66 -1.42 -16.43
N SER A 34 10.48 -1.66 -17.03
CA SER A 34 9.21 -1.32 -16.39
C SER A 34 8.99 -2.13 -15.10
N THR A 35 9.77 -3.19 -14.89
CA THR A 35 9.81 -3.95 -13.63
C THR A 35 10.43 -3.17 -12.48
N ASP A 36 11.31 -2.18 -12.73
CA ASP A 36 11.85 -1.30 -11.69
C ASP A 36 10.77 -0.39 -11.07
N ARG A 37 9.56 -0.33 -11.68
CA ARG A 37 8.40 0.36 -11.10
C ARG A 37 7.56 -0.51 -10.17
N GLN A 38 7.61 -1.83 -10.30
CA GLN A 38 6.77 -2.72 -9.48
C GLN A 38 7.21 -2.63 -8.00
N PHE A 39 6.24 -2.60 -7.10
CA PHE A 39 6.49 -2.66 -5.68
C PHE A 39 6.53 -4.14 -5.28
N HIS A 40 7.70 -4.60 -4.84
CA HIS A 40 7.91 -5.93 -4.31
C HIS A 40 8.20 -5.85 -2.83
N ASP A 41 7.56 -6.70 -2.04
CA ASP A 41 7.82 -6.88 -0.63
C ASP A 41 7.57 -8.34 -0.26
N ASP A 42 8.64 -9.03 0.14
CA ASP A 42 8.66 -10.46 0.45
C ASP A 42 7.75 -10.85 1.63
N LEU A 43 7.55 -9.95 2.59
CA LEU A 43 6.60 -10.20 3.67
C LEU A 43 5.16 -10.12 3.13
N LEU A 44 4.85 -9.11 2.31
CA LEU A 44 3.53 -8.95 1.70
C LEU A 44 3.24 -10.01 0.63
N ASP A 45 4.26 -10.57 -0.02
CA ASP A 45 4.10 -11.68 -0.97
C ASP A 45 3.50 -12.92 -0.29
N HIS A 46 3.78 -13.14 1.00
CA HIS A 46 3.15 -14.20 1.79
C HIS A 46 1.66 -13.99 2.04
N PHE A 47 1.09 -12.81 1.76
CA PHE A 47 -0.36 -12.59 1.87
C PHE A 47 -1.13 -13.11 0.66
N ILE A 48 -0.48 -13.30 -0.49
CA ILE A 48 -1.15 -13.61 -1.75
C ILE A 48 -1.88 -14.96 -1.66
N GLY A 49 -3.17 -14.95 -2.02
CA GLY A 49 -4.01 -16.15 -2.04
C GLY A 49 -5.34 -15.96 -1.33
N LYS A 50 -5.96 -17.09 -0.99
CA LYS A 50 -7.22 -17.16 -0.25
C LYS A 50 -6.99 -17.76 1.13
N TRP A 51 -7.71 -17.26 2.11
CA TRP A 51 -7.51 -17.58 3.51
C TRP A 51 -8.84 -17.80 4.21
N ASP A 52 -8.93 -18.88 4.97
CA ASP A 52 -9.96 -19.08 5.98
C ASP A 52 -9.53 -18.33 7.24
N VAL A 53 -10.43 -17.53 7.81
CA VAL A 53 -10.12 -16.68 8.95
C VAL A 53 -10.99 -17.02 10.15
N ASP A 54 -10.35 -17.43 11.23
CA ASP A 54 -10.97 -17.52 12.56
C ASP A 54 -10.71 -16.21 13.32
N ALA A 55 -11.77 -15.49 13.70
CA ALA A 55 -11.67 -14.21 14.38
C ALA A 55 -12.34 -14.20 15.76
N MET A 56 -11.72 -13.48 16.69
CA MET A 56 -12.27 -13.07 17.98
C MET A 56 -12.34 -11.54 18.01
N VAL A 57 -13.54 -10.99 17.92
CA VAL A 57 -13.79 -9.54 17.88
C VAL A 57 -14.64 -9.15 19.08
N HIS A 58 -14.10 -8.31 19.95
CA HIS A 58 -14.74 -7.87 21.19
C HIS A 58 -15.30 -9.04 22.04
N GLY A 59 -14.58 -10.17 22.07
CA GLY A 59 -14.97 -11.37 22.82
C GLY A 59 -16.01 -12.28 22.13
N GLN A 60 -16.38 -11.99 20.88
CA GLN A 60 -17.26 -12.82 20.06
C GLN A 60 -16.49 -13.48 18.91
N LYS A 61 -16.85 -14.72 18.59
CA LYS A 61 -16.25 -15.49 17.49
C LYS A 61 -16.95 -15.21 16.17
N PHE A 62 -16.16 -15.14 15.11
CA PHE A 62 -16.61 -14.97 13.72
C PHE A 62 -15.70 -15.76 12.78
N THR A 63 -16.23 -16.15 11.63
CA THR A 63 -15.47 -16.68 10.51
C THR A 63 -15.53 -15.73 9.31
N LEU A 64 -14.42 -15.60 8.59
CA LEU A 64 -14.35 -14.73 7.41
C LEU A 64 -13.60 -15.42 6.28
N ASP A 65 -13.95 -15.03 5.05
CA ASP A 65 -13.10 -15.25 3.89
C ASP A 65 -12.17 -14.05 3.73
N LEU A 66 -10.91 -14.31 3.42
CA LEU A 66 -9.98 -13.30 2.96
C LEU A 66 -9.37 -13.68 1.61
N GLU A 67 -9.34 -12.73 0.69
CA GLU A 67 -8.62 -12.85 -0.57
C GLU A 67 -7.61 -11.71 -0.70
N ALA A 68 -6.40 -12.02 -1.14
CA ALA A 68 -5.35 -11.03 -1.34
C ALA A 68 -4.60 -11.26 -2.66
N ALA A 69 -4.37 -10.16 -3.38
CA ALA A 69 -3.70 -10.16 -4.66
C ALA A 69 -2.98 -8.83 -4.91
N TRP A 70 -1.87 -8.89 -5.64
CA TRP A 70 -1.25 -7.70 -6.19
C TRP A 70 -2.11 -7.13 -7.33
N VAL A 71 -2.41 -5.84 -7.26
CA VAL A 71 -3.25 -5.12 -8.23
C VAL A 71 -2.55 -3.87 -8.76
N MET A 72 -3.13 -3.29 -9.81
CA MET A 72 -2.64 -2.06 -10.45
C MET A 72 -1.17 -2.14 -10.85
N ASP A 73 -0.75 -3.23 -11.51
CA ASP A 73 0.64 -3.47 -11.90
C ASP A 73 1.61 -3.53 -10.70
N HIS A 74 1.24 -4.38 -9.71
CA HIS A 74 2.07 -4.62 -8.52
C HIS A 74 2.36 -3.34 -7.71
N GLN A 75 1.46 -2.36 -7.74
CA GLN A 75 1.62 -1.12 -6.96
C GLN A 75 0.94 -1.20 -5.59
N TYR A 76 -0.10 -2.04 -5.49
CA TYR A 76 -0.85 -2.24 -4.26
C TYR A 76 -1.13 -3.72 -4.03
N LEU A 77 -0.92 -4.19 -2.82
CA LEU A 77 -1.53 -5.42 -2.34
C LEU A 77 -2.96 -5.08 -1.93
N HIS A 78 -3.94 -5.63 -2.66
CA HIS A 78 -5.34 -5.55 -2.31
C HIS A 78 -5.69 -6.74 -1.42
N ILE A 79 -6.36 -6.46 -0.30
CA ILE A 79 -6.83 -7.47 0.64
C ILE A 79 -8.32 -7.23 0.87
N ARG A 80 -9.17 -8.23 0.64
CA ARG A 80 -10.61 -8.16 0.87
C ARG A 80 -11.00 -9.17 1.95
N PHE A 81 -11.84 -8.73 2.88
CA PHE A 81 -12.38 -9.51 3.99
C PHE A 81 -13.90 -9.50 3.92
N LYS A 82 -14.53 -10.65 4.18
CA LYS A 82 -15.98 -10.74 4.33
C LYS A 82 -16.35 -11.76 5.40
N SER A 83 -17.13 -11.35 6.41
CA SER A 83 -17.61 -12.29 7.42
C SER A 83 -18.74 -13.16 6.90
N HIS A 84 -18.79 -14.40 7.39
CA HIS A 84 -19.91 -15.31 7.11
C HIS A 84 -21.13 -14.94 7.95
N GLU A 85 -20.92 -14.49 9.18
CA GLU A 85 -22.00 -14.13 10.09
C GLU A 85 -22.41 -12.65 9.99
N VAL A 86 -23.66 -12.39 10.35
CA VAL A 86 -24.16 -11.03 10.60
C VAL A 86 -23.61 -10.55 11.94
N ILE A 87 -22.92 -9.40 11.91
CA ILE A 87 -22.37 -8.80 13.11
C ILE A 87 -23.50 -8.19 13.95
N PRO A 88 -23.69 -8.56 15.23
CA PRO A 88 -24.86 -8.16 16.01
C PRO A 88 -25.07 -6.65 16.15
N TRP A 89 -24.00 -5.85 16.19
CA TRP A 89 -24.07 -4.39 16.28
C TRP A 89 -24.13 -3.68 14.92
N LEU A 90 -23.77 -4.34 13.81
CA LEU A 90 -23.90 -3.79 12.46
C LEU A 90 -25.20 -4.20 11.76
N LYS A 91 -25.81 -5.30 12.19
CA LYS A 91 -27.01 -5.90 11.55
C LYS A 91 -26.79 -6.34 10.09
N ILE A 92 -25.55 -6.36 9.64
CA ILE A 92 -25.09 -6.87 8.35
C ILE A 92 -23.79 -7.67 8.57
N PRO A 93 -23.39 -8.54 7.62
CA PRO A 93 -22.03 -9.07 7.60
C PRO A 93 -21.01 -7.94 7.50
N PHE A 94 -19.84 -8.15 8.09
CA PHE A 94 -18.71 -7.25 7.91
C PHE A 94 -18.11 -7.46 6.51
N GLU A 95 -17.81 -6.36 5.83
CA GLU A 95 -17.01 -6.35 4.61
C GLU A 95 -16.00 -5.20 4.71
N GLY A 96 -14.77 -5.48 4.30
CA GLY A 96 -13.70 -4.50 4.32
C GLY A 96 -12.61 -4.84 3.32
N GLU A 97 -11.95 -3.81 2.82
CA GLU A 97 -10.88 -3.89 1.86
C GLU A 97 -9.72 -2.99 2.28
N TYR A 98 -8.51 -3.46 2.03
CA TYR A 98 -7.29 -2.72 2.24
C TYR A 98 -6.48 -2.66 0.96
N PHE A 99 -5.80 -1.54 0.75
CA PHE A 99 -4.78 -1.37 -0.29
C PHE A 99 -3.47 -0.98 0.37
N PHE A 100 -2.52 -1.91 0.43
CA PHE A 100 -1.19 -1.67 0.98
C PHE A 100 -0.27 -1.28 -0.15
N GLY A 101 0.35 -0.11 -0.07
CA GLY A 101 1.35 0.36 -1.03
C GLY A 101 2.57 0.93 -0.34
N TYR A 102 3.61 1.19 -1.12
CA TYR A 102 4.83 1.83 -0.64
C TYR A 102 5.08 3.15 -1.38
N ASN A 103 5.08 4.26 -0.66
CA ASN A 103 5.43 5.55 -1.22
C ASN A 103 6.95 5.72 -1.21
N ARG A 104 7.57 5.51 -2.38
CA ARG A 104 9.03 5.60 -2.57
C ARG A 104 9.61 6.99 -2.28
N LEU A 105 8.88 8.06 -2.52
CA LEU A 105 9.35 9.44 -2.28
C LEU A 105 9.49 9.71 -0.77
N SER A 106 8.47 9.33 -0.01
CA SER A 106 8.46 9.48 1.45
C SER A 106 9.02 8.26 2.21
N LYS A 107 9.46 7.24 1.49
CA LYS A 107 10.02 5.97 2.02
C LYS A 107 9.17 5.32 3.12
N ARG A 108 7.86 5.26 2.91
CA ARG A 108 6.89 4.77 3.92
C ARG A 108 5.79 3.96 3.29
N TYR A 109 5.29 2.97 4.02
CA TYR A 109 4.07 2.27 3.63
C TYR A 109 2.87 3.19 3.85
N ALA A 110 1.96 3.16 2.89
CA ALA A 110 0.68 3.84 2.95
C ALA A 110 -0.42 2.79 2.78
N VAL A 111 -1.44 2.89 3.62
CA VAL A 111 -2.57 1.96 3.60
C VAL A 111 -3.86 2.76 3.49
N HIS A 112 -4.72 2.31 2.58
CA HIS A 112 -6.09 2.78 2.47
C HIS A 112 -7.03 1.65 2.88
N GLU A 113 -8.00 1.95 3.74
CA GLU A 113 -9.02 1.01 4.19
C GLU A 113 -10.40 1.53 3.80
N PHE A 114 -11.23 0.62 3.29
CA PHE A 114 -12.64 0.87 3.02
C PHE A 114 -13.43 -0.25 3.65
N ASN A 115 -14.46 0.05 4.45
CA ASN A 115 -15.26 -0.99 5.08
C ASN A 115 -16.70 -0.52 5.30
N VAL A 116 -17.55 -1.44 5.75
CA VAL A 116 -18.98 -1.20 6.02
C VAL A 116 -19.28 -0.06 7.00
N HIS A 117 -18.30 0.41 7.78
CA HIS A 117 -18.48 1.57 8.67
C HIS A 117 -18.32 2.92 7.96
N GLY A 118 -17.74 2.97 6.76
CA GLY A 118 -17.34 4.21 6.10
C GLY A 118 -16.25 4.97 6.86
N GLU A 119 -16.08 6.27 6.57
CA GLU A 119 -14.96 7.10 7.08
C GLU A 119 -15.17 7.69 8.49
N ALA A 120 -16.03 7.10 9.32
CA ALA A 120 -16.62 7.83 10.44
C ALA A 120 -15.73 8.01 11.71
N ARG A 121 -14.51 7.46 11.79
CA ARG A 121 -13.77 7.40 13.08
C ARG A 121 -12.27 7.65 13.05
N VAL A 122 -11.61 7.53 11.91
CA VAL A 122 -10.15 7.59 11.80
C VAL A 122 -9.74 8.50 10.66
N GLU A 123 -8.55 9.09 10.75
CA GLU A 123 -7.98 9.88 9.64
C GLU A 123 -7.85 9.02 8.37
N THR A 124 -8.04 9.60 7.19
CA THR A 124 -8.13 8.83 5.93
C THR A 124 -6.79 8.25 5.42
N PHE A 125 -5.66 8.68 6.00
CA PHE A 125 -4.32 8.23 5.60
C PHE A 125 -3.67 7.45 6.73
N PHE A 126 -3.47 6.15 6.52
CA PHE A 126 -2.77 5.30 7.47
C PHE A 126 -1.35 5.02 7.00
N TYR A 127 -0.46 4.88 7.98
CA TYR A 127 0.93 4.52 7.76
C TYR A 127 1.24 3.21 8.44
N ALA A 128 2.14 2.46 7.84
CA ALA A 128 2.62 1.22 8.42
C ALA A 128 4.14 1.18 8.46
N ASP A 129 4.63 0.42 9.42
CA ASP A 129 6.04 0.05 9.56
C ASP A 129 6.17 -1.45 9.34
N ARG A 130 7.23 -1.86 8.66
CA ARG A 130 7.62 -3.26 8.56
C ARG A 130 8.75 -3.53 9.56
N ILE A 131 8.55 -4.50 10.45
CA ILE A 131 9.51 -4.91 11.46
C ILE A 131 9.58 -6.44 11.42
N ASP A 132 10.68 -6.97 10.89
CA ASP A 132 10.86 -8.42 10.67
C ASP A 132 9.69 -9.04 9.88
N ASN A 133 8.92 -9.92 10.54
CA ASN A 133 7.74 -10.61 10.00
C ASN A 133 6.41 -9.89 10.34
N GLU A 134 6.47 -8.67 10.87
CA GLU A 134 5.31 -7.87 11.25
C GLU A 134 5.14 -6.66 10.33
N PHE A 135 3.92 -6.48 9.84
CA PHE A 135 3.44 -5.26 9.22
C PHE A 135 2.52 -4.53 10.21
N LYS A 136 3.01 -3.43 10.79
CA LYS A 136 2.34 -2.68 11.86
C LYS A 136 1.68 -1.43 11.30
N LEU A 137 0.36 -1.46 11.19
CA LEU A 137 -0.50 -0.37 10.75
C LEU A 137 -0.94 0.50 11.93
N THR A 138 -0.82 1.82 11.79
CA THR A 138 -1.27 2.79 12.79
C THR A 138 -2.35 3.70 12.21
N LYS A 139 -3.50 3.78 12.89
CA LYS A 139 -4.66 4.59 12.49
C LYS A 139 -4.99 5.60 13.58
N LYS A 140 -4.94 6.89 13.27
CA LYS A 140 -5.26 7.94 14.25
C LYS A 140 -6.77 8.11 14.40
N ILE A 141 -7.26 8.10 15.63
CA ILE A 141 -8.67 8.34 15.93
C ILE A 141 -8.92 9.85 15.96
N ILE A 142 -9.88 10.32 15.14
CA ILE A 142 -10.16 11.75 14.99
C ILE A 142 -10.59 12.36 16.33
N GLY A 143 -10.05 13.54 16.65
CA GLY A 143 -10.41 14.28 17.86
C GLY A 143 -9.80 13.72 19.15
N THR A 144 -8.85 12.80 19.04
CA THR A 144 -8.15 12.21 20.19
C THR A 144 -6.65 12.06 19.93
N ASP A 145 -5.88 11.87 20.99
CA ASP A 145 -4.47 11.45 20.90
C ASP A 145 -4.30 9.92 20.86
N SER A 146 -5.41 9.19 20.72
CA SER A 146 -5.42 7.73 20.68
C SER A 146 -5.24 7.20 19.25
N LEU A 147 -4.57 6.05 19.15
CA LEU A 147 -4.37 5.34 17.88
C LEU A 147 -4.96 3.93 17.97
N ILE A 148 -5.43 3.40 16.85
CA ILE A 148 -5.57 1.97 16.66
C ILE A 148 -4.24 1.46 16.10
N VAL A 149 -3.67 0.45 16.75
CA VAL A 149 -2.50 -0.28 16.25
C VAL A 149 -2.97 -1.65 15.80
N GLN A 150 -2.83 -1.93 14.51
CA GLN A 150 -3.18 -3.20 13.90
C GLN A 150 -1.90 -3.87 13.37
N ARG A 151 -1.66 -5.12 13.75
CA ARG A 151 -0.47 -5.88 13.38
C ARG A 151 -0.86 -7.06 12.53
N PHE A 152 -0.22 -7.21 11.39
CA PHE A 152 -0.27 -8.41 10.57
C PHE A 152 1.08 -9.11 10.70
N THR A 153 1.11 -10.26 11.36
CA THR A 153 2.34 -11.00 11.65
C THR A 153 2.35 -12.31 10.87
N TRP A 154 3.39 -12.53 10.07
CA TRP A 154 3.63 -13.78 9.38
C TRP A 154 4.20 -14.83 10.34
N GLU A 155 3.61 -16.02 10.33
CA GLU A 155 4.02 -17.16 11.13
C GLU A 155 4.58 -18.27 10.21
N PRO A 156 5.89 -18.25 9.90
CA PRO A 156 6.47 -19.15 8.89
C PRO A 156 6.35 -20.64 9.27
N ALA A 157 6.35 -20.96 10.58
CA ALA A 157 6.23 -22.34 11.06
C ALA A 157 4.89 -23.00 10.70
N SER A 158 3.82 -22.21 10.61
CA SER A 158 2.46 -22.68 10.34
C SER A 158 1.92 -22.20 8.99
N ASN A 159 2.71 -21.44 8.22
CA ASN A 159 2.32 -20.83 6.96
C ASN A 159 0.98 -20.08 7.11
N SER A 160 0.88 -19.28 8.16
CA SER A 160 -0.33 -18.56 8.58
C SER A 160 -0.03 -17.11 8.90
N TRP A 161 -1.08 -16.30 8.91
CA TRP A 161 -1.01 -14.94 9.43
C TRP A 161 -1.77 -14.81 10.74
N ARG A 162 -1.28 -13.94 11.61
CA ARG A 162 -2.01 -13.44 12.76
C ARG A 162 -2.31 -11.95 12.58
N ASN A 163 -3.57 -11.55 12.77
CA ASN A 163 -3.95 -10.14 12.80
C ASN A 163 -4.43 -9.74 14.20
N GLU A 164 -3.78 -8.76 14.81
CA GLU A 164 -4.18 -8.25 16.13
C GLU A 164 -4.44 -6.75 16.07
N SER A 165 -5.53 -6.27 16.69
CA SER A 165 -5.75 -4.84 16.91
C SER A 165 -5.84 -4.48 18.40
N ARG A 166 -5.18 -3.38 18.76
CA ARG A 166 -5.11 -2.79 20.10
C ARG A 166 -5.35 -1.28 20.03
N LEU A 167 -5.84 -0.70 21.12
CA LEU A 167 -5.83 0.75 21.29
C LEU A 167 -4.50 1.18 21.91
N LEU A 168 -3.89 2.22 21.37
CA LEU A 168 -2.79 2.94 21.97
C LEU A 168 -3.35 4.22 22.58
N VAL A 169 -3.24 4.35 23.90
CA VAL A 169 -3.69 5.52 24.67
C VAL A 169 -2.51 6.00 25.50
N ASP A 170 -2.17 7.30 25.43
CA ASP A 170 -1.04 7.90 26.14
C ASP A 170 0.29 7.12 25.94
N GLY A 171 0.53 6.65 24.72
CA GLY A 171 1.72 5.89 24.35
C GLY A 171 1.77 4.45 24.88
N LYS A 172 0.67 3.95 25.48
CA LYS A 172 0.59 2.57 26.01
C LYS A 172 -0.45 1.76 25.25
N GLU A 173 -0.04 0.57 24.82
CA GLU A 173 -0.95 -0.35 24.14
C GLU A 173 -1.81 -1.10 25.15
N GLY A 174 -3.11 -1.14 24.89
CA GLY A 174 -4.08 -1.87 25.68
C GLY A 174 -4.19 -3.34 25.30
N THR A 175 -5.30 -3.93 25.73
CA THR A 175 -5.66 -5.32 25.43
C THR A 175 -6.02 -5.51 23.96
N VAL A 176 -5.76 -6.70 23.43
CA VAL A 176 -6.26 -7.11 22.10
C VAL A 176 -7.78 -7.08 22.12
N TYR A 177 -8.39 -6.39 21.15
CA TYR A 177 -9.85 -6.40 20.98
C TYR A 177 -10.28 -7.04 19.65
N ILE A 178 -9.35 -7.21 18.71
CA ILE A 178 -9.51 -8.04 17.51
C ILE A 178 -8.30 -8.97 17.46
N ASN A 179 -8.54 -10.27 17.37
CA ASN A 179 -7.53 -11.28 17.07
C ASN A 179 -8.05 -12.15 15.93
N MET A 180 -7.28 -12.31 14.86
CA MET A 180 -7.62 -13.17 13.74
C MET A 180 -6.45 -14.11 13.45
N LYS A 181 -6.78 -15.36 13.14
CA LYS A 181 -5.85 -16.35 12.59
C LYS A 181 -6.29 -16.69 11.17
N LEU A 182 -5.39 -16.51 10.23
CA LEU A 182 -5.63 -16.75 8.82
C LEU A 182 -4.85 -17.99 8.39
N VAL A 183 -5.55 -18.96 7.81
CA VAL A 183 -4.96 -20.21 7.31
C VAL A 183 -5.20 -20.29 5.81
N ALA A 184 -4.14 -20.55 5.04
CA ALA A 184 -4.24 -20.62 3.59
C ALA A 184 -5.20 -21.74 3.17
N ILE A 185 -6.14 -21.41 2.28
CA ILE A 185 -7.03 -22.39 1.67
C ILE A 185 -6.19 -23.18 0.65
N LYS A 186 -6.00 -24.47 0.90
CA LYS A 186 -5.35 -25.34 -0.08
C LYS A 186 -6.26 -25.44 -1.31
N PRO A 187 -5.74 -25.31 -2.54
CA PRO A 187 -6.52 -25.68 -3.71
C PRO A 187 -6.98 -27.14 -3.55
N PRO A 188 -8.19 -27.50 -4.00
CA PRO A 188 -8.61 -28.89 -4.01
C PRO A 188 -7.54 -29.71 -4.76
N SER A 189 -7.12 -30.82 -4.16
CA SER A 189 -6.19 -31.74 -4.82
C SER A 189 -6.84 -32.22 -6.11
N GLU A 190 -6.21 -31.90 -7.25
CA GLU A 190 -6.56 -32.44 -8.57
C GLU A 190 -6.40 -33.97 -8.61
#